data_AF-A0A822A478-F1
#
_entry.id   AF-A0A822A478-F1
#
_cell.length_a   1.000
_cell.length_b   1.000
_cell.length_c   1.000
_cell.angle_alpha   90.00
_cell.angle_beta   90.00
_cell.angle_gamma   90.00
#
_symmetry.space_group_name_H-M   'P 1'
#
loop_
_entity.id
_entity.type
_entity.pdbx_description
1 polymer ?
#
loop_
_entity_poly.entity_id
_entity_poly.type
_entity_poly.pdbx_seq_one_letter_code
_entity_poly.pdbx_strand_id
1 'polypeptide(L)'
;DALENPNATHVVTGIMWGANVAATFEQVAENFEEVQKVEGSLSVVLKPLPISGEAKLDLQNKDKSKFEKLQISLSGDIFIDECPQNIEDVMRVFKTVPSRIKTLNEGKGQQVIFVLYPLKRMAEIFKHELQINRLIREVSHLVVVRIEDIFEDISTGKRKFNDFLNEIKPWEHYISRDWRDALRQKQAERIAAEVKTQRELSTLLQKIRGGQAEESEMERLLDDFDRKNPCSSMSIERFLREKRNVTLKICVLKDFQPEKHLLKEITSIKYILSGLYDKNVYLLHVSEEWETKDGDNSFKQLRFFK
;
A
#
# COMPACT_ATOMS: atom_id res chain seq x y z
N ASP A 1 28.45 6.79 27.82
CA ASP A 1 28.78 7.63 26.63
C ASP A 1 28.60 6.82 25.33
N ALA A 2 28.37 7.43 24.16
CA ALA A 2 28.33 6.72 22.87
C ALA A 2 29.67 6.04 22.55
N LEU A 3 30.77 6.58 23.09
CA LEU A 3 32.11 5.99 23.02
C LEU A 3 32.23 4.67 23.78
N GLU A 4 31.46 4.51 24.86
CA GLU A 4 31.44 3.30 25.69
C GLU A 4 30.41 2.26 25.21
N ASN A 5 29.45 2.67 24.37
CA ASN A 5 28.44 1.76 23.84
C ASN A 5 29.06 0.89 22.72
N PRO A 6 29.14 -0.44 22.89
CA PRO A 6 29.76 -1.34 21.91
C PRO A 6 29.05 -1.35 20.54
N ASN A 7 27.79 -0.94 20.48
CA ASN A 7 26.96 -0.98 19.28
C ASN A 7 26.94 0.36 18.51
N ALA A 8 27.52 1.43 19.06
CA ALA A 8 27.57 2.71 18.37
C ALA A 8 28.52 2.66 17.15
N THR A 9 28.19 3.39 16.08
CA THR A 9 29.04 3.42 14.87
C THR A 9 29.48 4.83 14.49
N HIS A 10 28.70 5.82 14.92
CA HIS A 10 28.88 7.24 14.63
C HIS A 10 28.59 8.07 15.88
N VAL A 11 29.08 9.30 15.88
CA VAL A 11 28.67 10.36 16.81
C VAL A 11 27.90 11.43 16.07
N VAL A 12 26.92 12.04 16.74
CA VAL A 12 26.21 13.20 16.20
C VAL A 12 27.12 14.42 16.33
N THR A 13 27.47 15.04 15.21
CA THR A 13 28.31 16.25 15.17
C THR A 13 27.52 17.50 14.78
N GLY A 14 26.30 17.32 14.28
CA GLY A 14 25.41 18.42 13.93
C GLY A 14 23.96 17.97 13.91
N ILE A 15 23.06 18.92 14.15
CA ILE A 15 21.63 18.73 14.09
C ILE A 15 21.04 19.92 13.33
N MET A 16 20.30 19.64 12.25
CA MET A 16 19.47 20.62 11.58
C MET A 16 18.09 20.58 12.22
N TRP A 17 17.64 21.74 12.68
CA TRP A 17 16.36 21.92 13.34
C TRP A 17 15.32 22.50 12.37
N GLY A 18 14.08 22.07 12.51
CA GLY A 18 12.97 22.50 11.68
C GLY A 18 11.72 21.68 11.98
N ALA A 19 10.84 21.50 11.00
CA ALA A 19 9.76 20.53 11.08
C ALA A 19 9.32 20.13 9.67
N ASN A 20 8.96 18.87 9.51
CA ASN A 20 8.28 18.39 8.32
C ASN A 20 6.78 18.32 8.58
N VAL A 21 6.00 18.76 7.60
CA VAL A 21 4.55 18.56 7.55
C VAL A 21 4.20 18.12 6.14
N ALA A 22 3.45 17.04 6.03
CA ALA A 22 2.97 16.48 4.78
C ALA A 22 1.46 16.34 4.80
N ALA A 23 0.84 16.61 3.66
CA ALA A 23 -0.57 16.35 3.41
C ALA A 23 -0.68 15.24 2.36
N THR A 24 -1.48 14.22 2.67
CA THR A 24 -1.78 13.13 1.76
C THR A 24 -3.23 13.25 1.31
N PHE A 25 -3.45 13.13 -0.01
CA PHE A 25 -4.75 13.18 -0.65
C PHE A 25 -5.03 11.82 -1.28
N GLU A 26 -6.09 11.15 -0.87
CA GLU A 26 -6.45 9.81 -1.30
C GLU A 26 -7.86 9.78 -1.87
N GLN A 27 -8.06 9.09 -2.98
CA GLN A 27 -9.39 8.85 -3.55
C GLN A 27 -9.42 7.50 -4.24
N VAL A 28 -10.53 6.78 -4.09
CA VAL A 28 -10.83 5.60 -4.89
C VAL A 28 -11.31 6.07 -6.27
N ALA A 29 -10.62 5.64 -7.31
CA ALA A 29 -10.96 5.92 -8.70
C ALA A 29 -11.57 4.69 -9.38
N GLU A 30 -12.51 4.91 -10.29
CA GLU A 30 -13.17 3.86 -11.05
C GLU A 30 -12.30 3.36 -12.21
N ASN A 31 -11.48 4.23 -12.78
CA ASN A 31 -10.61 3.92 -13.91
C ASN A 31 -9.37 4.81 -13.95
N PHE A 32 -8.43 4.44 -14.83
CA PHE A 32 -7.15 5.14 -14.97
C PHE A 32 -7.28 6.58 -15.48
N GLU A 33 -8.31 6.89 -16.28
CA GLU A 33 -8.56 8.25 -16.75
C GLU A 33 -8.98 9.17 -15.59
N GLU A 34 -9.79 8.68 -14.66
CA GLU A 34 -10.14 9.40 -13.44
C GLU A 34 -8.90 9.67 -12.58
N VAL A 35 -7.99 8.69 -12.44
CA VAL A 35 -6.71 8.87 -11.73
C VAL A 35 -5.91 10.04 -12.33
N GLN A 36 -5.67 10.01 -13.65
CA GLN A 36 -4.91 11.07 -14.33
C GLN A 36 -5.57 12.44 -14.20
N LYS A 37 -6.90 12.49 -14.28
CA LYS A 37 -7.67 13.74 -14.17
C LYS A 37 -7.59 14.34 -12.77
N VAL A 38 -7.71 13.52 -11.72
CA VAL A 38 -7.61 13.95 -10.32
C VAL A 38 -6.18 14.39 -10.01
N GLU A 39 -5.18 13.60 -10.40
CA GLU A 39 -3.76 13.91 -10.21
C GLU A 39 -3.37 15.23 -10.90
N GLY A 40 -3.78 15.41 -12.16
CA GLY A 40 -3.52 16.63 -12.92
C GLY A 40 -4.21 17.85 -12.29
N SER A 41 -5.46 17.69 -11.85
CA SER A 41 -6.21 18.77 -11.19
C SER A 41 -5.57 19.15 -9.85
N LEU A 42 -5.19 18.16 -9.03
CA LEU A 42 -4.54 18.38 -7.75
C LEU A 42 -3.17 19.06 -7.94
N SER A 43 -2.40 18.63 -8.94
CA SER A 43 -1.10 19.23 -9.29
C SER A 43 -1.22 20.72 -9.62
N VAL A 44 -2.23 21.12 -10.39
CA VAL A 44 -2.47 22.54 -10.72
C VAL A 44 -2.83 23.35 -9.47
N VAL A 45 -3.68 22.79 -8.60
CA VAL A 45 -4.17 23.47 -7.39
C VAL A 45 -3.09 23.60 -6.30
N LEU A 46 -2.21 22.62 -6.17
CA LEU A 46 -1.13 22.63 -5.17
C LEU A 46 0.12 23.38 -5.62
N LYS A 47 0.38 23.46 -6.94
CA LYS A 47 1.52 24.21 -7.50
C LYS A 47 1.70 25.64 -6.98
N PRO A 48 0.64 26.45 -6.76
CA PRO A 48 0.82 27.83 -6.31
C PRO A 48 1.26 28.01 -4.84
N LEU A 49 1.38 26.97 -4.01
CA LEU A 49 1.74 27.03 -2.58
C LEU A 49 2.93 27.95 -2.25
N PRO A 50 2.73 29.22 -1.84
CA PRO A 50 3.83 30.05 -1.36
C PRO A 50 3.79 30.02 0.16
N ILE A 51 4.78 29.37 0.77
CA ILE A 51 4.94 29.28 2.23
C ILE A 51 5.18 30.67 2.87
N SER A 52 5.41 31.72 2.05
CA SER A 52 5.67 33.11 2.50
C SER A 52 4.80 34.18 1.84
N GLY A 53 3.74 33.84 1.09
CA GLY A 53 2.96 34.82 0.32
C GLY A 53 1.44 34.69 0.46
N GLU A 54 0.74 35.82 0.30
CA GLU A 54 -0.72 35.90 0.20
C GLU A 54 -1.22 35.38 -1.17
N ALA A 55 -0.90 34.13 -1.52
CA ALA A 55 -1.67 33.48 -2.58
C ALA A 55 -3.06 33.14 -2.01
N LYS A 56 -4.07 33.78 -2.60
CA LYS A 56 -5.45 33.32 -2.52
C LYS A 56 -5.60 32.21 -3.55
N LEU A 57 -5.88 31.00 -3.06
CA LEU A 57 -6.29 29.91 -3.91
C LEU A 57 -7.73 30.20 -4.36
N ASP A 58 -7.91 30.52 -5.65
CA ASP A 58 -9.25 30.71 -6.23
C ASP A 58 -9.72 29.40 -6.86
N LEU A 59 -10.28 28.52 -6.02
CA LEU A 59 -10.96 27.32 -6.49
C LEU A 59 -12.36 27.72 -6.96
N GLN A 60 -12.55 27.81 -8.28
CA GLN A 60 -13.88 28.02 -8.86
C GLN A 60 -14.82 26.88 -8.43
N ASN A 61 -16.13 27.16 -8.33
CA ASN A 61 -17.11 26.16 -7.87
C ASN A 61 -17.10 24.84 -8.66
N LYS A 62 -16.71 24.87 -9.96
CA LYS A 62 -16.56 23.66 -10.79
C LYS A 62 -15.32 22.81 -10.46
N ASP A 63 -14.34 23.38 -9.79
CA ASP A 63 -13.15 22.66 -9.34
C ASP A 63 -13.37 22.03 -7.96
N LYS A 64 -14.20 22.64 -7.10
CA LYS A 64 -14.53 22.08 -5.77
C LYS A 64 -15.18 20.70 -5.85
N SER A 65 -16.13 20.50 -6.78
CA SER A 65 -16.80 19.21 -6.95
C SER A 65 -15.85 18.08 -7.38
N LYS A 66 -14.68 18.41 -7.94
CA LYS A 66 -13.66 17.41 -8.32
C LYS A 66 -12.93 16.82 -7.11
N PHE A 67 -13.01 17.50 -5.97
CA PHE A 67 -12.25 17.17 -4.77
C PHE A 67 -13.13 16.68 -3.61
N GLU A 68 -14.46 16.65 -3.78
CA GLU A 68 -15.41 16.21 -2.75
C GLU A 68 -15.19 14.77 -2.27
N LYS A 69 -14.62 13.91 -3.13
CA LYS A 69 -14.31 12.51 -2.83
C LYS A 69 -12.91 12.31 -2.20
N LEU A 70 -12.11 13.38 -2.08
CA LEU A 70 -10.77 13.27 -1.51
C LEU A 70 -10.85 13.03 -0.01
N GLN A 71 -10.21 11.96 0.45
CA GLN A 71 -9.82 11.79 1.82
C GLN A 71 -8.48 12.50 2.03
N ILE A 72 -8.43 13.40 3.00
CA ILE A 72 -7.24 14.20 3.32
C ILE A 72 -6.71 13.77 4.68
N SER A 73 -5.39 13.56 4.77
CA SER A 73 -4.71 13.34 6.04
C SER A 73 -3.48 14.23 6.16
N LEU A 74 -3.17 14.65 7.39
CA LEU A 74 -1.95 15.38 7.71
C LEU A 74 -1.04 14.52 8.58
N SER A 75 0.25 14.61 8.31
CA SER A 75 1.30 14.04 9.15
C SER A 75 2.41 15.08 9.32
N GLY A 76 3.08 15.08 10.46
CA GLY A 76 4.19 16.01 10.67
C GLY A 76 4.77 15.99 12.08
N ASP A 77 5.89 16.68 12.22
CA ASP A 77 6.68 16.75 13.47
C ASP A 77 6.10 17.73 14.50
N ILE A 78 5.04 18.46 14.13
CA ILE A 78 4.38 19.47 14.95
C ILE A 78 2.91 19.11 15.18
N PHE A 79 2.39 19.51 16.33
CA PHE A 79 0.98 19.37 16.63
C PHE A 79 0.14 20.33 15.78
N ILE A 80 -0.87 19.79 15.11
CA ILE A 80 -1.80 20.53 14.26
C ILE A 80 -3.19 20.30 14.85
N ASP A 81 -3.83 21.37 15.33
CA ASP A 81 -5.10 21.29 16.06
C ASP A 81 -6.30 20.97 15.16
N GLU A 82 -6.18 21.28 13.86
CA GLU A 82 -7.25 21.17 12.87
C GLU A 82 -6.99 20.02 11.90
N CYS A 83 -7.94 19.09 11.78
CA CYS A 83 -7.93 18.08 10.73
C CYS A 83 -8.57 18.68 9.46
N PRO A 84 -7.80 18.92 8.37
CA PRO A 84 -8.34 19.56 7.19
C PRO A 84 -9.34 18.65 6.47
N GLN A 85 -10.44 19.23 6.00
CA GLN A 85 -11.48 18.49 5.28
C GLN A 85 -11.46 18.76 3.77
N ASN A 86 -10.79 19.82 3.35
CA ASN A 86 -10.66 20.24 1.96
C ASN A 86 -9.26 20.82 1.71
N ILE A 87 -8.96 21.14 0.45
CA ILE A 87 -7.65 21.66 0.06
C ILE A 87 -7.40 23.03 0.70
N GLU A 88 -8.40 23.91 0.79
CA GLU A 88 -8.26 25.22 1.41
C GLU A 88 -7.84 25.14 2.88
N ASP A 89 -8.35 24.16 3.62
CA ASP A 89 -7.95 23.91 5.00
C ASP A 89 -6.50 23.42 5.09
N VAL A 90 -6.05 22.56 4.17
CA VAL A 90 -4.62 22.17 4.08
C VAL A 90 -3.75 23.42 3.88
N MET A 91 -4.13 24.30 2.96
CA MET A 91 -3.40 25.54 2.69
C MET A 91 -3.35 26.44 3.93
N ARG A 92 -4.47 26.54 4.67
CA ARG A 92 -4.55 27.31 5.91
C ARG A 92 -3.63 26.75 6.97
N VAL A 93 -3.67 25.43 7.19
CA VAL A 93 -2.78 24.74 8.13
C VAL A 93 -1.33 25.02 7.77
N PHE A 94 -0.94 24.86 6.50
CA PHE A 94 0.43 25.06 6.03
C PHE A 94 0.92 26.50 6.29
N LYS A 95 0.05 27.50 6.18
CA LYS A 95 0.36 28.90 6.53
C LYS A 95 0.63 29.09 8.03
N THR A 96 0.06 28.27 8.91
CA THR A 96 0.31 28.32 10.35
C THR A 96 1.59 27.60 10.78
N VAL A 97 2.16 26.74 9.93
CA VAL A 97 3.35 25.93 10.25
C VAL A 97 4.53 26.80 10.72
N PRO A 98 4.92 27.91 10.03
CA PRO A 98 6.04 28.74 10.48
C PRO A 98 5.81 29.36 11.87
N SER A 99 4.60 29.82 12.17
CA SER A 99 4.28 30.35 13.51
C SER A 99 4.31 29.26 14.57
N ARG A 100 3.88 28.03 14.25
CA ARG A 100 3.95 26.90 15.19
C ARG A 100 5.41 26.53 15.50
N ILE A 101 6.27 26.45 14.48
CA ILE A 101 7.71 26.21 14.67
C ILE A 101 8.34 27.26 15.58
N LYS A 102 7.98 28.54 15.45
CA LYS A 102 8.48 29.62 16.34
C LYS A 102 8.19 29.39 17.82
N THR A 103 7.14 28.64 18.16
CA THR A 103 6.79 28.32 19.55
C THR A 103 7.55 27.11 20.11
N LEU A 104 8.22 26.34 19.24
CA LEU A 104 8.92 25.11 19.62
C LEU A 104 10.42 25.35 19.74
N ASN A 105 11.00 24.90 20.85
CA ASN A 105 12.46 24.91 21.08
C ASN A 105 13.10 26.28 20.77
N GLU A 106 12.56 27.35 21.38
CA GLU A 106 13.02 28.74 21.17
C GLU A 106 12.98 29.18 19.69
N GLY A 107 12.07 28.60 18.92
CA GLY A 107 11.87 28.86 17.49
C GLY A 107 12.77 28.06 16.56
N LYS A 108 13.54 27.10 17.08
CA LYS A 108 14.32 26.15 16.27
C LYS A 108 13.46 25.05 15.65
N GLY A 109 12.35 24.68 16.30
CA GLY A 109 11.56 23.50 15.93
C GLY A 109 12.13 22.19 16.49
N GLN A 110 11.88 21.09 15.78
CA GLN A 110 12.27 19.72 16.08
C GLN A 110 13.58 19.32 15.39
N GLN A 111 14.24 18.25 15.86
CA GLN A 111 15.39 17.69 15.15
C GLN A 111 14.94 17.02 13.86
N VAL A 112 15.43 17.48 12.70
CA VAL A 112 15.01 16.94 11.39
C VAL A 112 16.13 16.15 10.71
N ILE A 113 17.35 16.69 10.67
CA ILE A 113 18.50 16.02 10.04
C ILE A 113 19.64 15.92 11.05
N PHE A 114 20.24 14.74 11.15
CA PHE A 114 21.42 14.49 11.97
C PHE A 114 22.65 14.36 11.07
N VAL A 115 23.70 15.11 11.38
CA VAL A 115 25.02 14.94 10.77
C VAL A 115 25.80 13.97 11.63
N LEU A 116 26.20 12.85 11.03
CA LEU A 116 26.90 11.76 11.70
C LEU A 116 28.35 11.72 11.26
N TYR A 117 29.27 11.60 12.22
CA TYR A 117 30.69 11.39 11.94
C TYR A 117 31.14 9.99 12.38
N PRO A 118 31.82 9.20 11.53
CA PRO A 118 32.17 7.82 11.86
C PRO A 118 33.17 7.71 13.02
N LEU A 119 32.86 6.87 14.00
CA LEU A 119 33.74 6.61 15.14
C LEU A 119 35.10 6.03 14.71
N LYS A 120 35.12 5.21 13.66
CA LYS A 120 36.36 4.66 13.10
C LYS A 120 37.32 5.76 12.65
N ARG A 121 36.80 6.81 12.01
CA ARG A 121 37.60 7.98 11.58
C ARG A 121 38.11 8.78 12.78
N MET A 122 37.31 8.91 13.85
CA MET A 122 37.77 9.53 15.09
C MET A 122 38.92 8.73 15.71
N ALA A 123 38.81 7.41 15.83
CA ALA A 123 39.86 6.57 16.39
C ALA A 123 41.17 6.62 15.57
N GLU A 124 41.07 6.74 14.23
CA GLU A 124 42.24 6.98 13.37
C GLU A 124 42.96 8.29 13.66
N ILE A 125 42.25 9.32 14.11
CA ILE A 125 42.80 10.64 14.47
C ILE A 125 43.36 10.61 15.90
N PHE A 126 42.64 10.03 16.85
CA PHE A 126 42.95 10.01 18.29
C PHE A 126 43.60 8.69 18.74
N LYS A 127 44.55 8.15 17.96
CA LYS A 127 45.10 6.78 18.03
C LYS A 127 45.50 6.26 19.42
N HIS A 128 45.81 7.13 20.37
CA HIS A 128 46.25 6.76 21.72
C HIS A 128 45.16 6.88 22.80
N GLU A 129 44.03 7.49 22.49
CA GLU A 129 42.94 7.77 23.45
C GLU A 129 41.68 6.94 23.16
N LEU A 130 41.50 6.48 21.92
CA LEU A 130 40.29 5.81 21.45
C LEU A 130 40.59 4.47 20.78
N GLN A 131 40.38 3.38 21.52
CA GLN A 131 40.45 2.01 20.99
C GLN A 131 39.09 1.58 20.44
N ILE A 132 38.82 1.87 19.16
CA ILE A 132 37.58 1.47 18.48
C ILE A 132 37.90 0.47 17.37
N ASN A 133 37.75 -0.83 17.67
CA ASN A 133 37.93 -1.91 16.70
C ASN A 133 36.59 -2.49 16.25
N ARG A 134 35.82 -1.71 15.47
CA ARG A 134 34.50 -2.11 14.96
C ARG A 134 34.54 -2.25 13.45
N LEU A 135 34.23 -3.44 12.94
CA LEU A 135 34.06 -3.68 11.52
C LEU A 135 32.64 -3.26 11.12
N ILE A 136 32.55 -2.29 10.22
CA ILE A 136 31.30 -1.90 9.57
C ILE A 136 31.57 -1.99 8.08
N ARG A 137 30.86 -2.89 7.40
CA ARG A 137 30.88 -3.01 5.95
C ARG A 137 29.79 -2.15 5.34
N GLU A 138 30.12 -1.49 4.25
CA GLU A 138 29.11 -0.92 3.36
C GLU A 138 28.42 -2.05 2.62
N VAL A 139 27.18 -1.81 2.23
CA VAL A 139 26.39 -2.73 1.42
C VAL A 139 26.41 -2.23 -0.01
N SER A 140 26.58 -3.12 -0.96
CA SER A 140 26.63 -2.75 -2.37
C SER A 140 25.33 -2.07 -2.81
N HIS A 141 25.47 -1.08 -3.70
CA HIS A 141 24.34 -0.37 -4.28
C HIS A 141 23.35 -1.33 -4.96
N LEU A 142 23.86 -2.40 -5.58
CA LEU A 142 23.03 -3.40 -6.25
C LEU A 142 22.08 -4.10 -5.27
N VAL A 143 22.57 -4.48 -4.07
CA VAL A 143 21.74 -5.08 -3.02
C VAL A 143 20.69 -4.08 -2.53
N VAL A 144 21.04 -2.80 -2.38
CA VAL A 144 20.09 -1.76 -1.97
C VAL A 144 18.93 -1.65 -2.96
N VAL A 145 19.24 -1.49 -4.26
CA VAL A 145 18.23 -1.40 -5.32
C VAL A 145 17.34 -2.65 -5.33
N ARG A 146 17.92 -3.85 -5.22
CA ARG A 146 17.12 -5.07 -5.20
C ARG A 146 16.21 -5.16 -3.98
N ILE A 147 16.62 -4.68 -2.81
CA ILE A 147 15.75 -4.63 -1.63
C ILE A 147 14.60 -3.65 -1.87
N GLU A 148 14.86 -2.49 -2.47
CA GLU A 148 13.83 -1.51 -2.85
C GLU A 148 12.81 -2.11 -3.84
N ASP A 149 13.28 -2.80 -4.88
CA ASP A 149 12.43 -3.49 -5.86
C ASP A 149 11.46 -4.48 -5.19
N ILE A 150 11.94 -5.21 -4.18
CA ILE A 150 11.13 -6.17 -3.43
C ILE A 150 10.04 -5.46 -2.61
N PHE A 151 10.36 -4.33 -1.98
CA PHE A 151 9.35 -3.55 -1.26
C PHE A 151 8.29 -2.95 -2.19
N GLU A 152 8.70 -2.52 -3.39
CA GLU A 152 7.76 -2.05 -4.41
C GLU A 152 6.90 -3.21 -4.97
N ASP A 153 7.49 -4.40 -5.14
CA ASP A 153 6.77 -5.60 -5.57
C ASP A 153 5.72 -6.03 -4.54
N ILE A 154 6.07 -6.06 -3.25
CA ILE A 154 5.13 -6.31 -2.15
C ILE A 154 3.99 -5.28 -2.17
N SER A 155 4.33 -4.00 -2.33
CA SER A 155 3.34 -2.90 -2.36
C SER A 155 2.41 -3.02 -3.57
N THR A 156 2.95 -3.41 -4.73
CA THR A 156 2.20 -3.67 -5.95
C THR A 156 1.26 -4.87 -5.79
N GLY A 157 1.75 -5.98 -5.25
CA GLY A 157 0.94 -7.16 -4.95
C GLY A 157 -0.19 -6.84 -3.96
N LYS A 158 0.10 -6.07 -2.90
CA LYS A 158 -0.88 -5.62 -1.91
C LYS A 158 -1.97 -4.75 -2.53
N ARG A 159 -1.61 -3.78 -3.38
CA ARG A 159 -2.57 -2.93 -4.13
C ARG A 159 -3.50 -3.79 -4.99
N LYS A 160 -2.94 -4.62 -5.89
CA LYS A 160 -3.71 -5.53 -6.76
C LYS A 160 -4.68 -6.41 -5.98
N PHE A 161 -4.22 -6.99 -4.87
CA PHE A 161 -5.07 -7.85 -4.04
C PHE A 161 -6.19 -7.06 -3.35
N ASN A 162 -5.90 -5.88 -2.81
CA ASN A 162 -6.89 -5.03 -2.16
C ASN A 162 -7.92 -4.47 -3.14
N ASP A 163 -7.51 -4.08 -4.34
CA ASP A 163 -8.40 -3.63 -5.41
C ASP A 163 -9.40 -4.75 -5.76
N PHE A 164 -8.90 -5.98 -5.88
CA PHE A 164 -9.75 -7.15 -6.07
C PHE A 164 -10.73 -7.34 -4.90
N LEU A 165 -10.25 -7.33 -3.65
CA LEU A 165 -11.13 -7.46 -2.48
C LEU A 165 -12.22 -6.38 -2.44
N ASN A 166 -11.88 -5.14 -2.81
CA ASN A 166 -12.83 -4.03 -2.87
C ASN A 166 -13.86 -4.22 -3.98
N GLU A 167 -13.45 -4.73 -5.14
CA GLU A 167 -14.34 -5.06 -6.25
C GLU A 167 -15.38 -6.13 -5.86
N ILE A 168 -14.94 -7.09 -5.04
CA ILE A 168 -15.71 -8.23 -4.59
C ILE A 168 -16.68 -7.89 -3.46
N LYS A 169 -16.29 -6.97 -2.58
CA LYS A 169 -16.99 -6.69 -1.32
C LYS A 169 -18.51 -6.48 -1.46
N PRO A 170 -19.03 -5.75 -2.46
CA PRO A 170 -20.49 -5.60 -2.65
C PRO A 170 -21.21 -6.92 -2.94
N TRP A 171 -20.50 -7.90 -3.50
CA TRP A 171 -21.02 -9.17 -3.97
C TRP A 171 -20.74 -10.34 -3.01
N GLU A 172 -20.15 -10.08 -1.85
CA GLU A 172 -19.68 -11.12 -0.93
C GLU A 172 -20.77 -12.15 -0.57
N HIS A 173 -22.03 -11.71 -0.49
CA HIS A 173 -23.19 -12.57 -0.21
C HIS A 173 -23.56 -13.58 -1.32
N TYR A 174 -23.03 -13.39 -2.53
CA TYR A 174 -23.28 -14.23 -3.72
C TYR A 174 -22.10 -15.17 -4.04
N ILE A 175 -21.06 -15.12 -3.22
CA ILE A 175 -19.85 -15.91 -3.42
C ILE A 175 -19.81 -17.07 -2.42
N SER A 176 -19.32 -18.23 -2.88
CA SER A 176 -19.26 -19.45 -2.08
C SER A 176 -18.40 -19.25 -0.83
N ARG A 177 -18.68 -20.06 0.20
CA ARG A 177 -17.89 -20.04 1.43
C ARG A 177 -16.43 -20.42 1.17
N ASP A 178 -16.19 -21.46 0.37
CA ASP A 178 -14.85 -21.97 0.07
C ASP A 178 -13.94 -20.89 -0.53
N TRP A 179 -14.50 -20.06 -1.41
CA TRP A 179 -13.74 -18.97 -1.98
C TRP A 179 -13.46 -17.84 -0.99
N ARG A 180 -14.43 -17.51 -0.12
CA ARG A 180 -14.21 -16.54 0.97
C ARG A 180 -13.20 -17.04 1.99
N ASP A 181 -13.16 -18.34 2.25
CA ASP A 181 -12.15 -18.98 3.08
C ASP A 181 -10.77 -18.90 2.39
N ALA A 182 -10.68 -19.21 1.09
CA ALA A 182 -9.44 -19.09 0.30
C ALA A 182 -8.90 -17.64 0.24
N LEU A 183 -9.77 -16.64 0.08
CA LEU A 183 -9.35 -15.22 0.14
C LEU A 183 -8.77 -14.85 1.50
N ARG A 184 -9.45 -15.22 2.58
CA ARG A 184 -9.00 -14.94 3.94
C ARG A 184 -7.67 -15.64 4.23
N GLN A 185 -7.54 -16.89 3.81
CA GLN A 185 -6.29 -17.63 3.91
C GLN A 185 -5.17 -16.92 3.14
N LYS A 186 -5.38 -16.55 1.87
CA LYS A 186 -4.38 -15.85 1.07
C LYS A 186 -3.99 -14.51 1.69
N GLN A 187 -4.95 -13.77 2.24
CA GLN A 187 -4.71 -12.50 2.93
C GLN A 187 -3.81 -12.71 4.16
N ALA A 188 -4.11 -13.71 4.99
CA ALA A 188 -3.33 -14.04 6.17
C ALA A 188 -1.91 -14.50 5.81
N GLU A 189 -1.77 -15.38 4.81
CA GLU A 189 -0.48 -15.84 4.28
C GLU A 189 0.36 -14.67 3.77
N ARG A 190 -0.23 -13.75 3.00
CA ARG A 190 0.44 -12.55 2.49
C ARG A 190 0.96 -11.67 3.63
N ILE A 191 0.13 -11.37 4.63
CA ILE A 191 0.51 -10.53 5.79
C ILE A 191 1.65 -11.20 6.58
N ALA A 192 1.54 -12.49 6.85
CA ALA A 192 2.57 -13.23 7.57
C ALA A 192 3.89 -13.27 6.79
N ALA A 193 3.83 -13.47 5.47
CA ALA A 193 5.00 -13.49 4.60
C ALA A 193 5.68 -12.11 4.51
N GLU A 194 4.92 -11.02 4.40
CA GLU A 194 5.43 -9.64 4.40
C GLU A 194 6.24 -9.35 5.68
N VAL A 195 5.67 -9.65 6.85
CA VAL A 195 6.35 -9.46 8.15
C VAL A 195 7.60 -10.33 8.25
N LYS A 196 7.52 -11.58 7.81
CA LYS A 196 8.66 -12.51 7.81
C LYS A 196 9.79 -11.99 6.93
N THR A 197 9.50 -11.58 5.70
CA THR A 197 10.47 -11.03 4.76
C THR A 197 11.13 -9.77 5.31
N GLN A 198 10.36 -8.83 5.85
CA GLN A 198 10.92 -7.63 6.50
C GLN A 198 11.92 -7.96 7.61
N ARG A 199 11.58 -8.96 8.44
CA ARG A 199 12.46 -9.42 9.52
C ARG A 199 13.73 -10.09 8.99
N GLU A 200 13.61 -10.95 7.99
CA GLU A 200 14.75 -11.65 7.36
C GLU A 200 15.71 -10.64 6.71
N LEU A 201 15.18 -9.69 5.92
CA LEU A 201 15.96 -8.62 5.30
C LEU A 201 16.69 -7.77 6.34
N SER A 202 15.97 -7.29 7.37
CA SER A 202 16.55 -6.45 8.43
C SER A 202 17.66 -7.18 9.19
N THR A 203 17.42 -8.44 9.57
CA THR A 203 18.39 -9.24 10.32
C THR A 203 19.64 -9.50 9.48
N LEU A 204 19.47 -9.86 8.21
CA LEU A 204 20.58 -10.18 7.33
C LEU A 204 21.39 -8.93 6.96
N LEU A 205 20.72 -7.80 6.74
CA LEU A 205 21.37 -6.50 6.52
C LEU A 205 22.27 -6.11 7.70
N GLN A 206 21.79 -6.30 8.94
CA GLN A 206 22.59 -6.04 10.14
C GLN A 206 23.82 -6.96 10.20
N LYS A 207 23.66 -8.26 9.91
CA LYS A 207 24.76 -9.22 9.90
C LYS A 207 25.81 -8.89 8.83
N ILE A 208 25.39 -8.54 7.62
CA ILE A 208 26.29 -8.14 6.53
C ILE A 208 27.10 -6.92 6.93
N ARG A 209 26.43 -5.88 7.44
CA ARG A 209 27.11 -4.67 7.92
C ARG A 209 28.06 -4.96 9.08
N GLY A 210 27.74 -5.91 9.95
CA GLY A 210 28.62 -6.38 11.02
C GLY A 210 29.74 -7.32 10.57
N GLY A 211 29.79 -7.71 9.29
CA GLY A 211 30.76 -8.67 8.75
C GLY A 211 30.53 -10.12 9.20
N GLN A 212 29.31 -10.45 9.64
CA GLN A 212 28.90 -11.77 10.12
C GLN A 212 28.23 -12.63 9.03
N ALA A 213 27.91 -12.03 7.88
CA ALA A 213 27.29 -12.66 6.73
C ALA A 213 27.81 -11.99 5.45
N GLU A 214 27.71 -12.70 4.33
CA GLU A 214 28.14 -12.20 3.01
C GLU A 214 26.93 -11.75 2.18
N GLU A 215 27.13 -10.79 1.26
CA GLU A 215 26.03 -10.28 0.42
C GLU A 215 25.37 -11.35 -0.46
N SER A 216 26.10 -12.41 -0.82
CA SER A 216 25.54 -13.56 -1.54
C SER A 216 24.40 -14.26 -0.79
N GLU A 217 24.35 -14.17 0.55
CA GLU A 217 23.21 -14.67 1.33
C GLU A 217 21.97 -13.78 1.13
N MET A 218 22.16 -12.46 1.00
CA MET A 218 21.08 -11.53 0.69
C MET A 218 20.56 -11.80 -0.71
N GLU A 219 21.45 -11.93 -1.70
CA GLU A 219 21.05 -12.25 -3.09
C GLU A 219 20.17 -13.50 -3.15
N ARG A 220 20.53 -14.57 -2.43
CA ARG A 220 19.71 -15.78 -2.35
C ARG A 220 18.34 -15.54 -1.72
N LEU A 221 18.26 -14.74 -0.66
CA LEU A 221 17.00 -14.39 0.00
C LEU A 221 16.07 -13.61 -0.95
N LEU A 222 16.64 -12.67 -1.72
CA LEU A 222 15.90 -11.88 -2.71
C LEU A 222 15.45 -12.77 -3.89
N ASP A 223 16.31 -13.67 -4.39
CA ASP A 223 15.94 -14.63 -5.45
C ASP A 223 14.85 -15.61 -5.00
N ASP A 224 14.93 -16.05 -3.74
CA ASP A 224 13.89 -16.86 -3.12
C ASP A 224 12.58 -16.09 -2.98
N PHE A 225 12.64 -14.78 -2.74
CA PHE A 225 11.44 -13.96 -2.72
C PHE A 225 10.72 -14.02 -4.07
N ASP A 226 11.46 -13.71 -5.14
CA ASP A 226 10.93 -13.60 -6.51
C ASP A 226 10.23 -14.90 -6.96
N ARG A 227 10.78 -16.06 -6.56
CA ARG A 227 10.31 -17.37 -7.02
C ARG A 227 9.08 -17.88 -6.26
N LYS A 228 9.08 -17.75 -4.94
CA LYS A 228 8.16 -18.52 -4.07
C LYS A 228 7.44 -17.71 -3.00
N ASN A 229 7.73 -16.42 -2.82
CA ASN A 229 7.15 -15.70 -1.69
C ASN A 229 5.63 -15.48 -1.84
N PRO A 230 4.80 -15.82 -0.82
CA PRO A 230 3.37 -15.58 -0.87
C PRO A 230 2.94 -14.12 -1.04
N CYS A 231 3.80 -13.16 -0.66
CA CYS A 231 3.50 -11.74 -0.78
C CYS A 231 4.09 -11.06 -2.03
N SER A 232 4.80 -11.80 -2.90
CA SER A 232 5.24 -11.24 -4.18
C SER A 232 4.06 -10.96 -5.10
N SER A 233 4.18 -9.94 -5.94
CA SER A 233 3.15 -9.57 -6.90
C SER A 233 2.83 -10.74 -7.84
N MET A 234 3.84 -11.51 -8.25
CA MET A 234 3.66 -12.71 -9.08
C MET A 234 2.82 -13.78 -8.38
N SER A 235 3.02 -13.99 -7.07
CA SER A 235 2.23 -14.94 -6.28
C SER A 235 0.77 -14.47 -6.14
N ILE A 236 0.57 -13.17 -5.99
CA ILE A 236 -0.77 -12.57 -6.00
C ILE A 236 -1.44 -12.74 -7.36
N GLU A 237 -0.76 -12.38 -8.45
CA GLU A 237 -1.30 -12.50 -9.81
C GLU A 237 -1.68 -13.94 -10.17
N ARG A 238 -0.84 -14.90 -9.79
CA ARG A 238 -1.11 -16.32 -9.99
C ARG A 238 -2.38 -16.74 -9.26
N PHE A 239 -2.50 -16.38 -7.98
CA PHE A 239 -3.68 -16.65 -7.18
C PHE A 239 -4.94 -16.02 -7.79
N LEU A 240 -4.87 -14.76 -8.22
CA LEU A 240 -6.00 -14.07 -8.86
C LEU A 240 -6.40 -14.74 -10.17
N ARG A 241 -5.42 -15.20 -10.96
CA ARG A 241 -5.66 -15.93 -12.23
C ARG A 241 -6.33 -17.28 -11.98
N GLU A 242 -5.91 -18.01 -10.97
CA GLU A 242 -6.54 -19.28 -10.55
C GLU A 242 -7.99 -19.08 -10.08
N LYS A 243 -8.35 -17.86 -9.65
CA LYS A 243 -9.71 -17.49 -9.22
C LYS A 243 -10.49 -16.67 -10.25
N ARG A 244 -10.07 -16.70 -11.53
CA ARG A 244 -10.68 -15.92 -12.62
C ARG A 244 -12.18 -16.21 -12.80
N ASN A 245 -12.62 -17.42 -12.49
CA ASN A 245 -14.04 -17.78 -12.54
C ASN A 245 -14.90 -16.92 -11.61
N VAL A 246 -14.39 -16.56 -10.43
CA VAL A 246 -15.11 -15.68 -9.51
C VAL A 246 -15.13 -14.26 -10.04
N THR A 247 -14.05 -13.79 -10.65
CA THR A 247 -14.03 -12.50 -11.38
C THR A 247 -15.11 -12.47 -12.46
N LEU A 248 -15.21 -13.53 -13.28
CA LEU A 248 -16.26 -13.65 -14.31
C LEU A 248 -17.66 -13.64 -13.70
N LYS A 249 -17.86 -14.39 -12.60
CA LYS A 249 -19.12 -14.40 -11.86
C LYS A 249 -19.51 -12.99 -11.40
N ILE A 250 -18.54 -12.21 -10.92
CA ILE A 250 -18.76 -10.82 -10.47
C ILE A 250 -19.06 -9.90 -11.65
N CYS A 251 -18.36 -10.01 -12.77
CA CYS A 251 -18.67 -9.23 -13.98
C CYS A 251 -20.12 -9.44 -14.39
N VAL A 252 -20.56 -10.71 -14.43
CA VAL A 252 -21.95 -11.05 -14.75
C VAL A 252 -22.94 -10.48 -13.72
N LEU A 253 -22.61 -10.53 -12.43
CA LEU A 253 -23.45 -9.94 -11.37
C LEU A 253 -23.57 -8.42 -11.49
N LYS A 254 -22.49 -7.73 -11.86
CA LYS A 254 -22.46 -6.28 -12.10
C LYS A 254 -23.38 -5.89 -13.25
N ASP A 255 -23.31 -6.61 -14.36
CA ASP A 255 -24.15 -6.35 -15.53
C ASP A 255 -25.63 -6.64 -15.26
N PHE A 256 -25.90 -7.63 -14.41
CA PHE A 256 -27.25 -8.11 -14.17
C PHE A 256 -28.03 -7.34 -13.11
N GLN A 257 -27.35 -6.65 -12.17
CA GLN A 257 -27.97 -5.95 -11.02
C GLN A 257 -29.13 -6.76 -10.37
N PRO A 258 -28.83 -7.92 -9.75
CA PRO A 258 -29.88 -8.82 -9.29
C PRO A 258 -30.82 -8.13 -8.30
N GLU A 259 -32.10 -7.97 -8.68
CA GLU A 259 -33.18 -7.82 -7.71
C GLU A 259 -33.21 -9.05 -6.76
N LYS A 260 -33.96 -8.96 -5.66
CA LYS A 260 -33.99 -9.85 -4.47
C LYS A 260 -34.11 -11.39 -4.69
N HIS A 261 -34.06 -11.89 -5.91
CA HIS A 261 -34.39 -13.26 -6.31
C HIS A 261 -33.29 -14.00 -7.11
N LEU A 262 -32.01 -13.70 -6.86
CA LEU A 262 -30.91 -14.53 -7.37
C LEU A 262 -30.69 -15.76 -6.47
N LEU A 263 -30.88 -16.96 -7.03
CA LEU A 263 -30.65 -18.23 -6.33
C LEU A 263 -29.14 -18.47 -6.14
N LYS A 264 -28.74 -18.72 -4.90
CA LYS A 264 -27.32 -18.80 -4.49
C LYS A 264 -26.65 -20.10 -4.91
N GLU A 265 -27.39 -21.21 -4.89
CA GLU A 265 -26.99 -22.55 -5.35
C GLU A 265 -28.26 -23.31 -5.79
N ILE A 266 -28.19 -24.11 -6.85
CA ILE A 266 -29.28 -25.01 -7.24
C ILE A 266 -29.09 -26.33 -6.49
N THR A 267 -29.74 -26.48 -5.33
CA THR A 267 -29.77 -27.78 -4.62
C THR A 267 -30.73 -28.77 -5.26
N SER A 268 -31.77 -28.31 -5.97
CA SER A 268 -32.66 -29.17 -6.77
C SER A 268 -33.52 -28.36 -7.75
N ILE A 269 -33.64 -28.85 -8.99
CA ILE A 269 -34.58 -28.31 -9.99
C ILE A 269 -36.03 -28.33 -9.47
N LYS A 270 -36.40 -29.29 -8.61
CA LYS A 270 -37.75 -29.36 -8.02
C LYS A 270 -38.08 -28.17 -7.12
N TYR A 271 -37.10 -27.59 -6.43
CA TYR A 271 -37.32 -26.42 -5.55
C TYR A 271 -37.64 -25.15 -6.35
N ILE A 272 -37.04 -25.01 -7.53
CA ILE A 272 -37.27 -23.89 -8.46
C ILE A 272 -38.70 -23.96 -8.99
N LEU A 273 -39.12 -25.16 -9.44
CA LEU A 273 -40.43 -25.39 -10.02
C LEU A 273 -41.59 -25.28 -9.01
N SER A 274 -41.35 -25.52 -7.72
CA SER A 274 -42.40 -25.50 -6.69
C SER A 274 -42.51 -24.19 -5.90
N GLY A 275 -41.42 -23.41 -5.77
CA GLY A 275 -41.37 -22.23 -4.90
C GLY A 275 -41.38 -20.86 -5.59
N LEU A 276 -41.13 -20.81 -6.90
CA LEU A 276 -40.90 -19.56 -7.64
C LEU A 276 -41.67 -19.46 -8.97
N TYR A 277 -42.73 -20.26 -9.15
CA TYR A 277 -43.44 -20.40 -10.43
C TYR A 277 -44.02 -19.09 -11.01
N ASP A 278 -44.29 -18.09 -10.16
CA ASP A 278 -44.83 -16.77 -10.55
C ASP A 278 -43.76 -15.66 -10.63
N LYS A 279 -42.47 -16.00 -10.53
CA LYS A 279 -41.37 -15.03 -10.54
C LYS A 279 -40.38 -15.33 -11.66
N ASN A 280 -39.86 -14.30 -12.33
CA ASN A 280 -38.72 -14.44 -13.23
C ASN A 280 -37.51 -14.89 -12.39
N VAL A 281 -37.06 -16.14 -12.57
CA VAL A 281 -35.91 -16.70 -11.85
C VAL A 281 -34.69 -16.69 -12.76
N TYR A 282 -33.63 -16.03 -12.29
CA TYR A 282 -32.34 -15.99 -12.98
C TYR A 282 -31.39 -16.97 -12.29
N LEU A 283 -30.92 -17.96 -13.04
CA LEU A 283 -29.97 -18.95 -12.56
C LEU A 283 -28.56 -18.57 -13.01
N LEU A 284 -27.76 -18.10 -12.06
CA LEU A 284 -26.32 -17.94 -12.24
C LEU A 284 -25.63 -19.26 -11.87
N HIS A 285 -25.68 -20.24 -12.78
CA HIS A 285 -24.96 -21.50 -12.62
C HIS A 285 -23.68 -21.46 -13.45
N VAL A 286 -22.56 -21.13 -12.80
CA VAL A 286 -21.23 -21.37 -13.36
C VAL A 286 -20.77 -22.70 -12.78
N SER A 287 -20.93 -23.80 -13.52
CA SER A 287 -20.46 -25.11 -13.10
C SER A 287 -18.98 -25.27 -13.49
N GLU A 288 -18.16 -25.78 -12.56
CA GLU A 288 -16.74 -26.06 -12.78
C GLU A 288 -16.50 -27.06 -13.93
N GLU A 289 -17.48 -27.95 -14.19
CA GLU A 289 -17.41 -28.95 -15.28
C GLU A 289 -17.50 -28.33 -16.68
N TRP A 290 -18.02 -27.11 -16.82
CA TRP A 290 -18.10 -26.42 -18.12
C TRP A 290 -16.90 -25.52 -18.38
N GLU A 291 -16.24 -25.01 -17.34
CA GLU A 291 -14.98 -24.25 -17.47
C GLU A 291 -13.87 -25.08 -18.14
N THR A 292 -13.88 -26.39 -17.91
CA THR A 292 -12.95 -27.34 -18.54
C THR A 292 -13.31 -27.70 -19.98
N LYS A 293 -14.55 -27.44 -20.43
CA LYS A 293 -15.04 -27.80 -21.78
C LYS A 293 -15.12 -26.62 -22.75
N ASP A 294 -15.46 -25.42 -22.28
CA ASP A 294 -15.56 -24.21 -23.11
C ASP A 294 -15.34 -22.94 -22.25
N GLY A 295 -14.09 -22.73 -21.83
CA GLY A 295 -13.69 -21.62 -20.97
C GLY A 295 -14.03 -20.24 -21.55
N ASP A 296 -13.97 -20.10 -22.88
CA ASP A 296 -14.18 -18.83 -23.60
C ASP A 296 -15.66 -18.42 -23.76
N ASN A 297 -16.62 -19.32 -23.51
CA ASN A 297 -18.05 -18.99 -23.52
C ASN A 297 -18.76 -19.25 -22.18
N SER A 298 -18.03 -19.64 -21.14
CA SER A 298 -18.57 -19.93 -19.81
C SER A 298 -19.46 -18.82 -19.22
N PHE A 299 -19.14 -17.55 -19.50
CA PHE A 299 -19.90 -16.37 -19.04
C PHE A 299 -21.23 -16.14 -19.77
N LYS A 300 -21.47 -16.77 -20.94
CA LYS A 300 -22.73 -16.64 -21.70
C LYS A 300 -23.87 -17.50 -21.15
N GLN A 301 -23.65 -18.21 -20.04
CA GLN A 301 -24.59 -19.19 -19.50
C GLN A 301 -25.64 -18.64 -18.52
N LEU A 302 -25.88 -17.32 -18.51
CA LEU A 302 -27.10 -16.75 -17.90
C LEU A 302 -28.32 -17.33 -18.64
N ARG A 303 -28.92 -18.38 -18.07
CA ARG A 303 -30.15 -18.96 -18.62
C ARG A 303 -31.34 -18.25 -17.99
N PHE A 304 -32.04 -17.48 -18.82
CA PHE A 304 -33.38 -16.98 -18.52
C PHE A 304 -34.36 -18.16 -18.58
N PHE A 305 -34.96 -18.50 -17.44
CA PHE A 305 -36.11 -19.39 -17.38
C PHE A 305 -37.35 -18.52 -17.15
N LYS A 306 -38.27 -18.58 -18.11
CA LYS A 306 -39.59 -17.95 -18.01
C LYS A 306 -40.63 -19.03 -17.72
#